data_AF-A0A559IXQ8-F1
#
_entry.id   AF-A0A559IXQ8-F1
#
_cell.length_a   1.000
_cell.length_b   1.000
_cell.length_c   1.000
_cell.angle_alpha   90.00
_cell.angle_beta   90.00
_cell.angle_gamma   90.00
#
_symmetry.space_group_name_H-M   'P 1'
#
loop_
_entity.id
_entity.type
_entity.pdbx_description
1 polymer ?
#
loop_
_entity_poly.entity_id
_entity_poly.type
_entity_poly.pdbx_seq_one_letter_code
_entity_poly.pdbx_strand_id
1 'polypeptide(L)' 'MIDFKPRVNAADAVLWVTPEYNSTIQGILGNAIDWMSRVDKIMHGKLSIMMGASMGALGTVKA' A
#
# COMPACT_ATOMS: atom_id res chain seq x y z
N MET A 1 4.70 6.64 -19.02
CA MET A 1 4.82 6.83 -17.56
C MET A 1 3.42 6.63 -16.98
N ILE A 2 3.19 5.59 -16.17
CA ILE A 2 1.86 5.31 -15.62
C ILE A 2 1.65 6.27 -14.44
N ASP A 3 0.82 7.29 -14.63
CA ASP A 3 0.45 8.19 -13.53
C ASP A 3 -0.70 7.56 -12.74
N PHE A 4 -0.36 6.93 -11.61
CA PHE A 4 -1.32 6.23 -10.77
C PHE A 4 -1.95 7.15 -9.72
N LYS A 5 -1.38 8.34 -9.47
CA LYS A 5 -1.87 9.27 -8.43
C LYS A 5 -3.29 9.77 -8.70
N PRO A 6 -3.69 10.18 -9.93
CA PRO A 6 -5.05 10.61 -10.21
C PRO A 6 -6.08 9.49 -10.00
N ARG A 7 -5.69 8.24 -10.32
CA ARG A 7 -6.53 7.07 -10.16
C ARG A 7 -6.78 6.76 -8.69
N VAL A 8 -5.73 6.84 -7.86
CA VAL A 8 -5.85 6.70 -6.41
C VAL A 8 -6.63 7.87 -5.81
N ASN A 9 -6.47 9.10 -6.34
CA ASN A 9 -7.22 10.26 -5.87
C ASN A 9 -8.73 10.19 -6.19
N ALA A 10 -9.13 9.56 -7.28
CA ALA A 10 -10.54 9.35 -7.61
C ALA A 10 -11.19 8.17 -6.86
N ALA A 11 -10.41 7.31 -6.20
CA ALA A 11 -10.93 6.14 -5.48
C ALA A 11 -11.41 6.49 -4.06
N ASP A 12 -12.50 5.88 -3.60
CA ASP A 12 -13.03 6.07 -2.23
C ASP A 12 -12.21 5.30 -1.17
N ALA A 13 -11.62 4.17 -1.56
CA ALA A 13 -10.83 3.30 -0.69
C ALA A 13 -9.63 2.71 -1.44
N VAL A 14 -8.59 2.34 -0.68
CA VAL A 14 -7.37 1.71 -1.20
C VAL A 14 -7.18 0.35 -0.51
N LEU A 15 -7.09 -0.71 -1.32
CA LEU A 15 -6.73 -2.05 -0.87
C LEU A 15 -5.26 -2.32 -1.18
N TRP A 16 -4.47 -2.50 -0.14
CA TRP A 16 -3.05 -2.84 -0.19
C TRP A 16 -2.91 -4.35 -0.15
N VAL A 17 -2.44 -4.95 -1.25
CA VAL A 17 -2.16 -6.39 -1.32
C VAL A 17 -0.66 -6.59 -1.45
N THR A 18 -0.02 -7.12 -0.41
CA THR A 18 1.43 -7.39 -0.41
C THR A 18 1.73 -8.75 0.17
N PRO A 19 2.59 -9.57 -0.45
CA PRO A 19 3.14 -10.71 0.26
C PRO A 19 4.12 -10.21 1.33
N GLU A 20 4.27 -11.00 2.40
CA GLU A 20 5.24 -10.69 3.45
C GLU A 20 6.66 -10.94 2.92
N TYR A 21 7.47 -9.88 2.82
CA TYR A 21 8.86 -9.99 2.40
C TYR A 21 9.75 -9.52 3.55
N ASN A 22 10.51 -10.44 4.15
CA ASN A 22 11.39 -10.15 5.28
C ASN A 22 10.66 -9.51 6.51
N SER A 23 9.48 -10.03 6.86
CA SER A 23 8.63 -9.52 7.95
C SER A 23 8.19 -8.05 7.82
N THR A 24 8.13 -7.50 6.61
CA THR A 24 7.64 -6.15 6.34
C THR A 24 7.01 -6.04 4.95
N ILE A 25 6.48 -4.87 4.62
CA ILE A 25 5.97 -4.54 3.27
C ILE A 25 7.11 -4.56 2.24
N GLN A 26 6.81 -4.91 0.99
CA GLN A 26 7.82 -4.83 -0.06
C GLN A 26 8.33 -3.38 -0.24
N GLY A 27 9.63 -3.21 -0.44
CA GLY A 27 10.25 -1.88 -0.61
C GLY A 27 9.66 -1.06 -1.77
N ILE A 28 9.18 -1.72 -2.82
CA ILE A 28 8.47 -1.07 -3.94
C ILE A 28 7.13 -0.48 -3.47
N LEU A 29 6.40 -1.18 -2.60
CA LEU A 29 5.14 -0.70 -2.05
C LEU A 29 5.37 0.47 -1.09
N GLY A 30 6.38 0.35 -0.21
CA GLY A 30 6.80 1.45 0.66
C GLY A 30 7.18 2.70 -0.13
N ASN A 31 7.92 2.55 -1.24
CA ASN A 31 8.26 3.66 -2.13
C ASN A 31 7.00 4.27 -2.79
N ALA A 32 6.05 3.46 -3.25
CA ALA A 32 4.80 3.96 -3.82
C ALA A 32 4.00 4.79 -2.79
N ILE A 33 3.95 4.34 -1.54
CA ILE A 33 3.33 5.08 -0.42
C ILE A 33 4.06 6.41 -0.18
N ASP A 34 5.40 6.42 -0.19
CA ASP A 34 6.19 7.65 -0.02
C ASP A 34 5.87 8.67 -1.13
N TRP A 35 5.76 8.22 -2.38
CA TRP A 35 5.36 9.08 -3.49
C TRP A 35 3.95 9.64 -3.36
N MET A 36 3.02 8.91 -2.73
CA MET A 36 1.64 9.35 -2.46
C MET A 36 1.51 10.27 -1.24
N SER A 37 2.52 10.28 -0.37
CA SER A 37 2.58 11.16 0.81
C SER A 37 3.12 12.55 0.47
N ARG A 38 3.85 12.68 -0.65
CA ARG A 38 4.52 13.92 -1.07
C ARG A 38 3.64 14.80 -1.96
N VAL A 39 3.73 16.12 -1.74
CA VAL A 39 3.03 17.19 -2.46
C VAL A 39 1.52 17.16 -2.21
N ASP A 40 0.81 16.26 -2.89
CA ASP A 40 -0.62 16.02 -2.69
C ASP A 40 -0.79 14.78 -1.83
N LYS A 41 -1.26 14.98 -0.60
CA LYS A 41 -1.51 13.91 0.37
C LYS A 41 -2.81 13.16 0.04
N ILE A 42 -2.84 12.50 -1.12
CA ILE A 42 -4.03 11.84 -1.68
C ILE A 42 -4.60 10.73 -0.79
N MET A 43 -3.84 10.24 0.18
CA MET A 43 -4.25 9.16 1.10
C MET A 43 -4.95 9.68 2.37
N HIS A 44 -4.96 10.99 2.64
CA HIS A 44 -5.60 11.54 3.84
C HIS A 44 -7.12 11.37 3.79
N GLY A 45 -7.69 10.76 4.83
CA GLY A 45 -9.14 10.54 4.94
C GLY A 45 -9.69 9.39 4.10
N LYS A 46 -8.85 8.69 3.33
CA LYS A 46 -9.28 7.52 2.54
C LYS A 46 -9.18 6.23 3.35
N LEU A 47 -10.21 5.40 3.24
CA LEU A 47 -10.21 4.08 3.85
C LEU A 47 -9.08 3.23 3.24
N SER A 48 -8.15 2.80 4.09
CA SER A 48 -7.02 1.94 3.68
C SER A 48 -7.16 0.58 4.33
N ILE A 49 -7.23 -0.46 3.51
CA ILE A 49 -7.34 -1.87 3.94
C ILE A 49 -6.05 -2.57 3.53
N MET A 50 -5.43 -3.31 4.45
CA MET A 50 -4.24 -4.09 4.15
C MET A 50 -4.55 -5.59 4.18
N MET A 51 -4.11 -6.30 3.15
CA MET A 51 -4.22 -7.74 3.01
C MET A 51 -2.86 -8.29 2.59
N GLY A 52 -2.43 -9.36 3.23
CA GLY A 52 -1.17 -10.00 2.86
C GLY A 52 -1.24 -11.51 2.84
N ALA A 53 -0.47 -12.09 1.94
CA ALA A 53 -0.28 -13.54 1.84
C ALA A 53 1.18 -13.88 2.16
N SER A 54 1.40 -14.61 3.24
CA SER A 54 2.71 -15.11 3.67
C SER A 54 2.69 -16.63 3.64
N MET A 55 3.77 -17.25 3.17
CA MET A 55 3.93 -18.71 3.22
C MET A 55 4.22 -19.22 4.65
N GLY A 56 4.46 -18.32 5.61
CA GLY A 56 4.65 -18.64 7.02
C GLY A 56 3.33 -18.71 7.79
N ALA A 57 3.28 -19.55 8.82
CA ALA A 57 2.08 -19.86 9.63
C ALA A 57 1.37 -18.65 10.28
N LEU A 58 2.02 -17.48 10.33
CA LEU A 58 1.48 -16.25 10.90
C LEU A 58 0.79 -15.34 9.89
N GLY A 59 0.72 -15.72 8.61
CA GLY A 59 -0.19 -15.10 7.64
C GLY A 59 -0.10 -13.57 7.56
N THR A 60 1.10 -12.99 7.62
CA THR A 60 1.31 -11.54 7.44
C THR A 60 0.92 -10.67 8.64
N VAL A 61 1.00 -11.18 9.88
CA VAL A 61 0.76 -10.41 11.12
C VAL A 61 1.70 -9.21 11.33
N LYS A 62 2.83 -9.14 10.62
CA LYS A 62 3.85 -8.09 10.78
C LYS A 62 3.96 -7.08 9.63
N ALA A 63 3.16 -7.21 8.57
CA ALA A 63 3.17 -6.25 7.45
C ALA A 63 2.14 -5.13 7.65
#